data_AF-A0A3P1C2G6-F1
#
_entry.id   AF-A0A3P1C2G6-F1
#
_cell.length_a   1.000
_cell.length_b   1.000
_cell.length_c   1.000
_cell.angle_alpha   90.00
_cell.angle_beta   90.00
_cell.angle_gamma   90.00
#
_symmetry.space_group_name_H-M   'P 1'
#
loop_
_entity.id
_entity.type
_entity.pdbx_description
1 polymer ?
#
loop_
_entity_poly.entity_id
_entity_poly.type
_entity_poly.pdbx_seq_one_letter_code
_entity_poly.pdbx_strand_id
1 'polypeptide(L)'
;MALRTIVKISNVTNLSDARYCAGMGVDLLGFSMDASSPEYVAPDTFKEIRSWVAGLHIVGETTSIDAIEIERLLEQYQPDVLQIEESALLPYISTFDCRVILKTDLSQLTLDQLESFFSSSQSDQVDYYLLESKGAIHLDEDLKTVLINLAARYPILLGIGFTADTVTEILGELPIQGIALTGGDEDRPGSRDFGDLMDILEILETDD
;
A
#
# COMPACT_ATOMS: atom_id res chain seq x y z
N MET A 1 19.79 5.97 -5.43
CA MET A 1 18.90 6.53 -4.41
C MET A 1 18.13 5.37 -3.85
N ALA A 2 18.46 4.99 -2.62
CA ALA A 2 17.76 3.97 -1.88
C ALA A 2 17.02 4.65 -0.72
N LEU A 3 15.83 4.15 -0.40
CA LEU A 3 15.10 4.56 0.78
C LEU A 3 15.47 3.64 1.95
N ARG A 4 15.44 4.18 3.17
CA ARG A 4 15.76 3.45 4.39
C ARG A 4 14.83 2.25 4.66
N THR A 5 13.63 2.27 4.08
CA THR A 5 12.60 1.24 4.25
C THR A 5 11.81 1.09 2.96
N ILE A 6 11.02 0.02 2.84
CA ILE A 6 10.13 -0.16 1.69
C ILE A 6 9.06 0.93 1.73
N VAL A 7 8.86 1.62 0.61
CA VAL A 7 7.80 2.62 0.48
C VAL A 7 6.80 2.23 -0.59
N LYS A 8 5.53 2.20 -0.21
CA LYS A 8 4.39 2.11 -1.12
C LYS A 8 3.69 3.46 -1.21
N ILE A 9 3.39 3.90 -2.43
CA ILE A 9 2.51 5.04 -2.68
C ILE A 9 1.20 4.53 -3.31
N SER A 10 0.09 4.69 -2.60
CA SER A 10 -1.25 4.30 -3.03
C SER A 10 -1.92 5.39 -3.88
N ASN A 11 -2.88 5.00 -4.73
CA ASN A 11 -3.77 5.92 -5.47
C ASN A 11 -3.10 6.96 -6.39
N VAL A 12 -2.00 6.62 -7.07
CA VAL A 12 -1.38 7.53 -8.04
C VAL A 12 -2.24 7.66 -9.28
N THR A 13 -2.50 8.91 -9.70
CA THR A 13 -3.42 9.20 -10.82
C THR A 13 -2.74 9.86 -12.03
N ASN A 14 -1.51 10.33 -11.90
CA ASN A 14 -0.83 11.09 -12.94
C ASN A 14 0.66 10.72 -13.11
N LEU A 15 1.21 11.10 -14.27
CA LEU A 15 2.58 10.77 -14.65
C LEU A 15 3.64 11.55 -13.86
N SER A 16 3.36 12.79 -13.46
CA SER A 16 4.32 13.64 -12.76
C SER A 16 4.68 13.03 -11.40
N ASP A 17 3.67 12.64 -10.63
CA ASP A 17 3.80 12.03 -9.32
C ASP A 17 4.49 10.66 -9.43
N ALA A 18 4.08 9.86 -10.42
CA ALA A 18 4.70 8.56 -10.69
C ALA A 18 6.21 8.69 -10.98
N ARG A 19 6.61 9.68 -11.80
CA ARG A 19 8.03 9.93 -12.11
C ARG A 19 8.80 10.44 -10.90
N TYR A 20 8.17 11.29 -10.08
CA TYR A 20 8.78 11.75 -8.84
C TYR A 20 9.06 10.59 -7.89
N CYS A 21 8.04 9.75 -7.64
CA CYS A 21 8.16 8.56 -6.79
C CYS A 21 9.25 7.61 -7.30
N ALA A 22 9.27 7.35 -8.63
CA ALA A 22 10.31 6.54 -9.24
C ALA A 22 11.72 7.15 -9.09
N GLY A 23 11.84 8.48 -9.21
CA GLY A 23 13.09 9.20 -8.99
C GLY A 23 13.61 9.10 -7.56
N MET A 24 12.71 9.14 -6.58
CA MET A 24 13.02 9.03 -5.14
C MET A 24 13.30 7.59 -4.67
N GLY A 25 13.17 6.58 -5.54
CA GLY A 25 13.43 5.19 -5.18
C GLY A 25 12.29 4.50 -4.42
N VAL A 26 11.04 4.93 -4.63
CA VAL A 26 9.84 4.23 -4.14
C VAL A 26 9.79 2.81 -4.70
N ASP A 27 9.46 1.83 -3.86
CA ASP A 27 9.42 0.41 -4.25
C ASP A 27 8.11 -0.02 -4.92
N LEU A 28 6.98 0.52 -4.45
CA LEU A 28 5.63 0.08 -4.83
C LEU A 28 4.77 1.29 -5.23
N LEU A 29 4.22 1.28 -6.45
CA LEU A 29 3.38 2.36 -6.97
C LEU A 29 1.98 1.84 -7.31
N GLY A 30 0.99 2.29 -6.57
CA GLY A 30 -0.40 1.84 -6.62
C GLY A 30 -1.29 2.65 -7.54
N PHE A 31 -2.09 1.96 -8.34
CA PHE A 31 -3.07 2.53 -9.25
C PHE A 31 -4.42 1.86 -9.05
N SER A 32 -5.46 2.66 -8.81
CA SER A 32 -6.81 2.13 -8.68
C SER A 32 -7.35 1.68 -10.04
N MET A 33 -7.74 0.42 -10.13
CA MET A 33 -8.29 -0.20 -11.34
C MET A 33 -9.82 -0.18 -11.37
N ASP A 34 -10.46 0.22 -10.25
CA ASP A 34 -11.92 0.21 -10.09
C ASP A 34 -12.54 1.47 -10.68
N ALA A 35 -13.40 1.33 -11.70
CA ALA A 35 -14.05 2.49 -12.34
C ALA A 35 -14.99 3.30 -11.40
N SER A 36 -15.39 2.71 -10.28
CA SER A 36 -16.17 3.40 -9.23
C SER A 36 -15.29 4.19 -8.26
N SER A 37 -13.97 3.96 -8.28
CA SER A 37 -13.03 4.67 -7.43
C SER A 37 -12.89 6.12 -7.91
N PRO A 38 -12.85 7.09 -7.00
CA PRO A 38 -12.51 8.46 -7.37
C PRO A 38 -11.07 8.60 -7.86
N GLU A 39 -10.17 7.72 -7.43
CA GLU A 39 -8.77 7.67 -7.83
C GLU A 39 -8.55 6.69 -9.01
N TYR A 40 -9.62 6.35 -9.73
CA TYR A 40 -9.59 5.45 -10.88
C TYR A 40 -8.63 5.94 -11.97
N VAL A 41 -7.80 5.02 -12.46
CA VAL A 41 -6.91 5.26 -13.60
C VAL A 41 -7.33 4.38 -14.76
N ALA A 42 -7.71 5.00 -15.87
CA ALA A 42 -8.11 4.28 -17.07
C ALA A 42 -6.94 3.39 -17.60
N PRO A 43 -7.23 2.23 -18.22
CA PRO A 43 -6.21 1.29 -18.68
C PRO A 43 -5.15 1.91 -19.62
N ASP A 44 -5.57 2.81 -20.51
CA ASP A 44 -4.66 3.48 -21.44
C ASP A 44 -3.73 4.45 -20.71
N THR A 45 -4.26 5.20 -19.74
CA THR A 45 -3.48 6.09 -18.87
C THR A 45 -2.52 5.31 -18.00
N PHE A 46 -2.97 4.19 -17.41
CA PHE A 46 -2.10 3.30 -16.64
C PHE A 46 -0.93 2.78 -17.49
N LYS A 47 -1.20 2.31 -18.71
CA LYS A 47 -0.17 1.82 -19.64
C LYS A 47 0.80 2.92 -20.03
N GLU A 48 0.31 4.13 -20.26
CA GLU A 48 1.15 5.29 -20.51
C GLU A 48 2.09 5.53 -19.33
N ILE A 49 1.56 5.70 -18.12
CA ILE A 49 2.35 5.96 -16.91
C ILE A 49 3.40 4.87 -16.69
N ARG A 50 2.98 3.59 -16.74
CA ARG A 50 3.88 2.43 -16.60
C ARG A 50 5.04 2.45 -17.60
N SER A 51 4.83 2.94 -18.82
CA SER A 51 5.88 2.99 -19.85
C SER A 51 6.98 4.03 -19.56
N TRP A 52 6.73 4.98 -18.66
CA TRP A 52 7.65 6.07 -18.32
C TRP A 52 8.38 5.88 -16.99
N VAL A 53 7.97 4.91 -16.17
CA VAL A 53 8.57 4.62 -14.87
C VAL A 53 9.27 3.27 -14.89
N ALA A 54 10.37 3.15 -14.14
CA ALA A 54 11.15 1.93 -14.04
C ALA A 54 11.82 1.86 -12.67
N GLY A 55 12.22 0.66 -12.24
CA GLY A 55 12.91 0.45 -10.96
C GLY A 55 11.97 0.29 -9.76
N LEU A 56 10.66 0.17 -9.99
CA LEU A 56 9.63 -0.04 -8.97
C LEU A 56 8.62 -1.10 -9.44
N HIS A 57 7.86 -1.64 -8.51
CA HIS A 57 6.78 -2.57 -8.76
C HIS A 57 5.44 -1.85 -8.90
N ILE A 58 4.73 -2.11 -9.99
CA ILE A 58 3.42 -1.54 -10.24
C ILE A 58 2.34 -2.37 -9.53
N VAL A 59 1.61 -1.73 -8.62
CA VAL A 59 0.53 -2.33 -7.85
C VAL A 59 -0.80 -1.97 -8.50
N GLY A 60 -1.57 -2.98 -8.89
CA GLY A 60 -2.97 -2.83 -9.29
C GLY A 60 -3.86 -2.92 -8.06
N GLU A 61 -4.63 -1.87 -7.77
CA GLU A 61 -5.47 -1.78 -6.58
C GLU A 61 -6.94 -1.98 -6.94
N THR A 62 -7.59 -2.93 -6.27
CA THR A 62 -9.03 -3.18 -6.44
C THR A 62 -9.70 -3.54 -5.12
N THR A 63 -10.93 -3.08 -4.97
CA THR A 63 -11.88 -3.41 -3.91
C THR A 63 -12.93 -4.41 -4.37
N SER A 64 -12.83 -4.90 -5.62
CA SER A 64 -13.71 -5.91 -6.17
C SER A 64 -13.62 -7.20 -5.36
N ILE A 65 -14.79 -7.79 -5.09
CA ILE A 65 -14.91 -9.13 -4.49
C ILE A 65 -15.28 -10.20 -5.52
N ASP A 66 -15.42 -9.81 -6.79
CA ASP A 66 -15.73 -10.73 -7.89
C ASP A 66 -14.44 -11.21 -8.56
N ALA A 67 -14.19 -12.51 -8.42
CA ALA A 67 -13.04 -13.21 -9.01
C ALA A 67 -12.93 -13.01 -10.54
N ILE A 68 -14.06 -13.02 -11.25
CA ILE A 68 -14.08 -12.86 -12.72
C ILE A 68 -13.66 -11.44 -13.10
N GLU A 69 -14.09 -10.46 -12.32
CA GLU A 69 -13.69 -9.07 -12.54
C GLU A 69 -12.20 -8.87 -12.25
N ILE A 70 -11.69 -9.47 -11.17
CA ILE A 70 -10.25 -9.41 -10.86
C ILE A 70 -9.41 -10.02 -11.99
N GLU A 71 -9.81 -11.18 -12.52
CA GLU A 71 -9.14 -11.81 -13.67
C GLU A 71 -9.12 -10.86 -14.87
N ARG A 72 -10.27 -10.23 -15.18
CA ARG A 72 -10.38 -9.24 -16.26
C ARG A 72 -9.46 -8.04 -16.04
N LEU A 73 -9.35 -7.54 -14.81
CA LEU A 73 -8.46 -6.44 -14.45
C LEU A 73 -6.98 -6.84 -14.59
N LEU A 74 -6.60 -8.03 -14.14
CA LEU A 74 -5.24 -8.57 -14.29
C LEU A 74 -4.84 -8.69 -15.77
N GLU A 75 -5.73 -9.18 -16.64
CA GLU A 75 -5.45 -9.26 -18.08
C GLU A 75 -5.29 -7.88 -18.73
N GLN A 76 -6.10 -6.90 -18.30
CA GLN A 76 -6.15 -5.58 -18.89
C GLN A 76 -4.99 -4.67 -18.46
N TYR A 77 -4.64 -4.69 -17.18
CA TYR A 77 -3.62 -3.82 -16.56
C TYR A 77 -2.26 -4.52 -16.44
N GLN A 78 -2.24 -5.84 -16.22
CA GLN A 78 -1.03 -6.65 -16.04
C GLN A 78 -0.09 -6.10 -14.95
N PRO A 79 -0.60 -5.76 -13.74
CA PRO A 79 0.26 -5.22 -12.68
C PRO A 79 1.29 -6.26 -12.21
N ASP A 80 2.39 -5.80 -11.62
CA ASP A 80 3.41 -6.68 -11.05
C ASP A 80 2.95 -7.26 -9.70
N VAL A 81 2.10 -6.51 -9.00
CA VAL A 81 1.53 -6.85 -7.69
C VAL A 81 0.03 -6.54 -7.69
N LEU A 82 -0.79 -7.44 -7.17
CA LEU A 82 -2.22 -7.22 -6.97
C LEU A 82 -2.50 -6.87 -5.50
N GLN A 83 -3.20 -5.77 -5.28
CA GLN A 83 -3.74 -5.43 -3.95
C GLN A 83 -5.24 -5.73 -3.89
N ILE A 84 -5.64 -6.49 -2.88
CA ILE A 84 -7.02 -6.85 -2.57
C ILE A 84 -7.34 -6.63 -1.10
N GLU A 85 -8.64 -6.51 -0.76
CA GLU A 85 -9.12 -6.37 0.62
C GLU A 85 -9.77 -7.65 1.17
N GLU A 86 -10.27 -8.54 0.28
CA GLU A 86 -11.02 -9.74 0.66
C GLU A 86 -10.11 -10.99 0.70
N SER A 87 -9.82 -11.49 1.90
CA SER A 87 -8.92 -12.63 2.12
C SER A 87 -9.49 -13.95 1.57
N ALA A 88 -10.81 -14.07 1.44
CA ALA A 88 -11.44 -15.25 0.84
C ALA A 88 -11.05 -15.48 -0.63
N LEU A 89 -10.52 -14.45 -1.31
CA LEU A 89 -10.07 -14.54 -2.71
C LEU A 89 -8.66 -15.10 -2.84
N LEU A 90 -7.86 -15.16 -1.77
CA LEU A 90 -6.47 -15.64 -1.83
C LEU A 90 -6.33 -17.00 -2.54
N PRO A 91 -7.15 -18.04 -2.25
CA PRO A 91 -7.03 -19.31 -2.94
C PRO A 91 -7.26 -19.20 -4.46
N TYR A 92 -8.13 -18.32 -4.91
CA TYR A 92 -8.35 -18.09 -6.33
C TYR A 92 -7.20 -17.29 -6.96
N ILE A 93 -6.74 -16.24 -6.28
CA ILE A 93 -5.62 -15.42 -6.75
C ILE A 93 -4.33 -16.25 -6.83
N SER A 94 -4.19 -17.31 -6.02
CA SER A 94 -3.05 -18.24 -6.05
C SER A 94 -2.82 -18.93 -7.38
N THR A 95 -3.83 -18.92 -8.25
CA THR A 95 -3.76 -19.49 -9.59
C THR A 95 -3.06 -18.58 -10.60
N PHE A 96 -2.83 -17.31 -10.26
CA PHE A 96 -2.12 -16.33 -11.08
C PHE A 96 -0.68 -16.14 -10.60
N ASP A 97 0.21 -15.84 -11.54
CA ASP A 97 1.62 -15.54 -11.25
C ASP A 97 1.77 -14.04 -10.92
N CYS A 98 1.17 -13.62 -9.81
CA CYS A 98 1.29 -12.26 -9.30
C CYS A 98 1.50 -12.26 -7.78
N ARG A 99 2.28 -11.27 -7.32
CA ARG A 99 2.45 -10.99 -5.89
C ARG A 99 1.18 -10.39 -5.32
N VAL A 100 0.93 -10.62 -4.04
CA VAL A 100 -0.31 -10.17 -3.39
C VAL A 100 -0.04 -9.27 -2.19
N ILE A 101 -0.71 -8.12 -2.19
CA ILE A 101 -0.88 -7.28 -1.01
C ILE A 101 -2.29 -7.49 -0.48
N LEU A 102 -2.41 -7.97 0.77
CA LEU A 102 -3.70 -8.02 1.44
C LEU A 102 -3.87 -6.79 2.32
N LYS A 103 -4.80 -5.92 1.92
CA LYS A 103 -5.10 -4.67 2.61
C LYS A 103 -6.22 -4.86 3.62
N THR A 104 -6.12 -4.19 4.76
CA THR A 104 -7.25 -4.04 5.70
C THR A 104 -7.31 -2.63 6.28
N ASP A 105 -8.53 -2.19 6.57
CA ASP A 105 -8.79 -0.91 7.23
C ASP A 105 -8.88 -1.11 8.75
N LEU A 106 -7.88 -0.58 9.46
CA LEU A 106 -7.79 -0.64 10.92
C LEU A 106 -8.97 0.03 11.63
N SER A 107 -9.66 0.99 10.99
CA SER A 107 -10.81 1.67 11.60
C SER A 107 -12.04 0.78 11.72
N GLN A 108 -12.04 -0.35 10.99
CA GLN A 108 -13.14 -1.30 10.97
C GLN A 108 -12.90 -2.52 11.86
N LEU A 109 -11.74 -2.59 12.54
CA LEU A 109 -11.32 -3.74 13.33
C LEU A 109 -10.98 -3.36 14.76
N THR A 110 -11.36 -4.22 15.70
CA THR A 110 -10.74 -4.24 17.04
C THR A 110 -9.37 -4.91 16.99
N LEU A 111 -8.57 -4.77 18.05
CA LEU A 111 -7.27 -5.43 18.17
C LEU A 111 -7.39 -6.96 18.06
N ASP A 112 -8.37 -7.57 18.73
CA ASP A 112 -8.63 -9.01 18.65
C ASP A 112 -9.02 -9.47 17.23
N GLN A 113 -9.78 -8.63 16.51
CA GLN A 113 -10.17 -8.91 15.14
C GLN A 113 -8.97 -8.78 14.19
N LEU A 114 -8.05 -7.85 14.45
CA LEU A 114 -6.81 -7.73 13.69
C LEU A 114 -5.96 -8.99 13.82
N GLU A 115 -5.74 -9.49 15.04
CA GLU A 115 -4.99 -10.75 15.23
C GLU A 115 -5.67 -11.95 14.56
N SER A 116 -7.01 -11.99 14.60
CA SER A 116 -7.83 -13.01 13.94
C SER A 116 -7.74 -12.93 12.40
N PHE A 117 -7.66 -11.72 11.85
CA PHE A 117 -7.48 -11.48 10.42
C PHE A 117 -6.16 -12.08 9.94
N PHE A 118 -5.04 -11.79 10.62
CA PHE A 118 -3.74 -12.37 10.27
C PHE A 118 -3.72 -13.89 10.41
N SER A 119 -4.32 -14.42 11.47
CA SER A 119 -4.36 -15.87 11.72
C SER A 119 -5.20 -16.62 10.68
N SER A 120 -6.26 -16.01 10.16
CA SER A 120 -7.15 -16.63 9.16
C SER A 120 -6.66 -16.45 7.71
N SER A 121 -5.86 -15.41 7.46
CA SER A 121 -5.28 -15.10 6.15
C SER A 121 -3.83 -15.56 6.00
N GLN A 122 -3.31 -16.35 6.94
CA GLN A 122 -1.95 -16.91 6.86
C GLN A 122 -1.83 -17.78 5.62
N SER A 123 -1.20 -17.23 4.59
CA SER A 123 -0.93 -17.86 3.31
C SER A 123 0.48 -17.47 2.90
N ASP A 124 1.26 -18.45 2.43
CA ASP A 124 2.60 -18.22 1.86
C ASP A 124 2.57 -17.32 0.61
N GLN A 125 1.37 -16.95 0.17
CA GLN A 125 1.11 -16.13 -1.02
C GLN A 125 0.99 -14.63 -0.72
N VAL A 126 0.81 -14.22 0.54
CA VAL A 126 0.72 -12.79 0.87
C VAL A 126 2.13 -12.23 1.05
N ASP A 127 2.59 -11.45 0.07
CA ASP A 127 3.89 -10.78 0.11
C ASP A 127 3.92 -9.66 1.14
N TYR A 128 2.82 -8.90 1.28
CA TYR A 128 2.67 -7.85 2.28
C TYR A 128 1.24 -7.73 2.81
N TYR A 129 1.11 -7.46 4.10
CA TYR A 129 -0.13 -7.02 4.73
C TYR A 129 -0.11 -5.50 4.83
N LEU A 130 -1.05 -4.83 4.16
CA LEU A 130 -1.18 -3.38 4.19
C LEU A 130 -2.21 -2.95 5.22
N LEU A 131 -1.75 -2.25 6.26
CA LEU A 131 -2.60 -1.76 7.34
C LEU A 131 -2.81 -0.25 7.18
N GLU A 132 -3.98 0.15 6.71
CA GLU A 132 -4.35 1.56 6.50
C GLU A 132 -5.55 1.93 7.37
N SER A 133 -5.90 3.22 7.40
CA SER A 133 -7.12 3.68 8.06
C SER A 133 -7.77 4.79 7.27
N LYS A 134 -9.06 4.65 6.95
CA LYS A 134 -9.88 5.76 6.42
C LYS A 134 -10.41 6.67 7.54
N GLY A 135 -10.37 6.21 8.79
CA GLY A 135 -10.75 6.96 9.98
C GLY A 135 -9.56 7.51 10.76
N ALA A 136 -9.84 8.39 11.73
CA ALA A 136 -8.83 8.83 12.68
C ALA A 136 -8.41 7.66 13.58
N ILE A 137 -7.13 7.25 13.46
CA ILE A 137 -6.51 6.26 14.33
C ILE A 137 -5.24 6.85 14.92
N HIS A 138 -5.08 6.64 16.22
CA HIS A 138 -3.86 6.95 16.93
C HIS A 138 -3.07 5.66 17.15
N LEU A 139 -1.77 5.73 16.92
CA LEU A 139 -0.81 4.69 17.28
C LEU A 139 -0.54 4.76 18.79
N ASP A 140 -1.52 4.32 19.57
CA ASP A 140 -1.37 4.16 21.01
C ASP A 140 -0.52 2.92 21.38
N GLU A 141 -0.16 2.81 22.65
CA GLU A 141 0.71 1.73 23.14
C GLU A 141 0.12 0.33 22.95
N ASP A 142 -1.21 0.19 23.01
CA ASP A 142 -1.89 -1.08 22.82
C ASP A 142 -1.79 -1.53 21.36
N LEU A 143 -2.09 -0.62 20.41
CA LEU A 143 -1.95 -0.89 18.98
C LEU A 143 -0.48 -1.15 18.61
N LYS A 144 0.47 -0.36 19.12
CA LYS A 144 1.91 -0.58 18.91
C LYS A 144 2.33 -1.97 19.38
N THR A 145 1.89 -2.40 20.56
CA THR A 145 2.21 -3.73 21.10
C THR A 145 1.71 -4.84 20.18
N VAL A 146 0.47 -4.73 19.69
CA VAL A 146 -0.10 -5.68 18.72
C VAL A 146 0.68 -5.67 17.42
N LEU A 147 1.02 -4.49 16.88
CA LEU A 147 1.80 -4.35 15.64
C LEU A 147 3.19 -4.96 15.77
N ILE A 148 3.90 -4.79 16.90
CA ILE A 148 5.20 -5.41 17.14
C ILE A 148 5.10 -6.94 17.06
N ASN A 149 4.08 -7.52 17.70
CA ASN A 149 3.86 -8.97 17.71
C ASN A 149 3.52 -9.52 16.32
N LEU A 150 2.72 -8.78 15.54
CA LEU A 150 2.34 -9.17 14.19
C LEU A 150 3.50 -9.00 13.20
N ALA A 151 4.20 -7.88 13.24
CA ALA A 151 5.31 -7.57 12.34
C ALA A 151 6.51 -8.51 12.53
N ALA A 152 6.67 -9.12 13.71
CA ALA A 152 7.64 -10.18 13.94
C ALA A 152 7.35 -11.48 13.16
N ARG A 153 6.13 -11.65 12.64
CA ARG A 153 5.65 -12.89 11.97
C ARG A 153 5.22 -12.65 10.53
N TYR A 154 4.78 -11.44 10.21
CA TYR A 154 4.19 -11.09 8.93
C TYR A 154 4.85 -9.84 8.33
N PRO A 155 5.03 -9.80 7.01
CA PRO A 155 5.56 -8.63 6.32
C PRO A 155 4.50 -7.53 6.29
N ILE A 156 4.62 -6.52 7.16
CA ILE A 156 3.63 -5.44 7.29
C ILE A 156 4.11 -4.16 6.60
N LEU A 157 3.25 -3.59 5.77
CA LEU A 157 3.31 -2.19 5.34
C LEU A 157 2.29 -1.40 6.16
N LEU A 158 2.76 -0.37 6.88
CA LEU A 158 1.88 0.46 7.71
C LEU A 158 1.55 1.77 7.01
N GLY A 159 0.28 2.14 6.95
CA GLY A 159 -0.21 3.34 6.27
C GLY A 159 -0.68 4.46 7.18
N ILE A 160 -0.44 4.37 8.49
CA ILE A 160 -0.95 5.31 9.50
C ILE A 160 0.18 5.88 10.38
N GLY A 161 -0.04 7.09 10.90
CA GLY A 161 0.84 7.72 11.90
C GLY A 161 2.10 8.40 11.37
N PHE A 162 2.34 8.39 10.06
CA PHE A 162 3.53 8.99 9.46
C PHE A 162 3.33 10.45 9.06
N THR A 163 4.14 11.30 9.65
CA THR A 163 4.46 12.67 9.20
C THR A 163 5.98 12.78 9.07
N ALA A 164 6.47 13.89 8.50
CA ALA A 164 7.90 14.20 8.44
C ALA A 164 8.57 14.10 9.83
N ASP A 165 7.88 14.55 10.89
CA ASP A 165 8.41 14.53 12.25
C ASP A 165 8.40 13.13 12.90
N THR A 166 7.41 12.29 12.60
CA THR A 166 7.21 11.01 13.31
C THR A 166 7.81 9.80 12.61
N VAL A 167 8.08 9.89 11.29
CA VAL A 167 8.45 8.71 10.48
C VAL A 167 9.71 8.00 10.99
N THR A 168 10.72 8.76 11.36
CA THR A 168 12.00 8.20 11.84
C THR A 168 11.85 7.50 13.19
N GLU A 169 11.02 8.04 14.08
CA GLU A 169 10.73 7.47 15.40
C GLU A 169 9.95 6.16 15.26
N ILE A 170 8.85 6.17 14.49
CA ILE A 170 8.00 4.98 14.31
C ILE A 170 8.78 3.83 13.66
N LEU A 171 9.62 4.12 12.66
CA LEU A 171 10.47 3.11 12.03
C LEU A 171 11.56 2.57 12.97
N GLY A 172 11.91 3.29 14.02
CA GLY A 172 12.81 2.82 15.08
C GLY A 172 12.12 1.95 16.12
N GLU A 173 10.82 2.15 16.35
CA GLU A 173 10.03 1.44 17.36
C GLU A 173 9.36 0.18 16.82
N LEU A 174 8.81 0.23 15.60
CA LEU A 174 8.03 -0.84 15.02
C LEU A 174 8.87 -1.64 14.00
N PRO A 175 8.96 -2.98 14.13
CA PRO A 175 9.71 -3.82 13.20
C PRO A 175 8.92 -4.10 11.91
N ILE A 176 8.28 -3.09 11.33
CA ILE A 176 7.54 -3.18 10.06
C ILE A 176 8.49 -3.28 8.86
N GLN A 177 8.02 -3.87 7.76
CA GLN A 177 8.82 -4.00 6.53
C GLN A 177 8.89 -2.70 5.74
N GLY A 178 7.84 -1.87 5.86
CA GLY A 178 7.74 -0.65 5.11
C GLY A 178 6.55 0.21 5.51
N ILE A 179 6.42 1.33 4.82
CA ILE A 179 5.33 2.28 4.99
C ILE A 179 4.50 2.39 3.72
N ALA A 180 3.25 2.79 3.90
CA ALA A 180 2.37 3.20 2.82
C ALA A 180 1.96 4.67 3.00
N LEU A 181 2.09 5.43 1.93
CA LEU A 181 1.62 6.80 1.82
C LEU A 181 0.58 6.84 0.71
N THR A 182 -0.28 7.85 0.71
CA THR A 182 -1.32 8.01 -0.31
C THR A 182 -1.06 9.31 -1.03
N GLY A 183 -0.90 9.27 -2.35
CA GLY A 183 -0.94 10.47 -3.18
C GLY A 183 -2.40 10.76 -3.49
N GLY A 184 -2.95 11.87 -3.02
CA GLY A 184 -4.35 12.23 -3.31
C GLY A 184 -4.59 13.72 -3.13
N ASP A 185 -5.42 14.29 -4.01
CA ASP A 185 -5.78 15.72 -3.98
C ASP A 185 -6.35 16.15 -2.61
N GLU A 186 -6.04 17.39 -2.22
CA GLU A 186 -6.32 18.04 -0.92
C GLU A 186 -7.82 18.08 -0.51
N ASP A 187 -8.74 17.66 -1.38
CA ASP A 187 -10.18 17.90 -1.20
C ASP A 187 -10.85 16.98 -0.16
N ARG A 188 -10.15 15.99 0.42
CA ARG A 188 -10.71 15.09 1.44
C ARG A 188 -10.01 15.21 2.80
N PRO A 189 -10.76 15.35 3.90
CA PRO A 189 -10.21 15.21 5.24
C PRO A 189 -9.60 13.81 5.39
N GLY A 190 -8.28 13.73 5.59
CA GLY A 190 -7.53 12.47 5.67
C GLY A 190 -6.70 12.11 4.43
N SER A 191 -6.79 12.87 3.34
CA SER A 191 -5.80 12.84 2.26
C SER A 191 -4.56 13.61 2.69
N ARG A 192 -3.36 13.04 2.49
CA ARG A 192 -2.10 13.73 2.75
C ARG A 192 -1.72 14.57 1.53
N ASP A 193 -1.22 15.78 1.76
CA ASP A 193 -0.68 16.62 0.70
C ASP A 193 0.48 15.86 0.02
N PHE A 194 0.56 15.95 -1.31
CA PHE A 194 1.73 15.46 -2.03
C PHE A 194 3.00 16.14 -1.50
N GLY A 195 2.90 17.38 -1.01
CA GLY A 195 3.94 18.06 -0.22
C GLY A 195 4.46 17.23 0.96
N ASP A 196 3.56 16.81 1.86
CA ASP A 196 3.92 16.01 3.04
C ASP A 196 4.58 14.67 2.65
N LEU A 197 4.13 14.08 1.54
CA LEU A 197 4.72 12.86 1.00
C LEU A 197 6.16 13.10 0.54
N MET A 198 6.42 14.21 -0.14
CA MET A 198 7.78 14.58 -0.58
C MET A 198 8.72 14.74 0.61
N ASP A 199 8.30 15.46 1.65
CA ASP A 199 9.10 15.66 2.86
C ASP A 199 9.45 14.33 3.55
N ILE A 200 8.50 13.39 3.60
CA ILE A 200 8.76 12.06 4.16
C ILE A 200 9.76 11.29 3.29
N LEU A 201 9.63 11.33 1.96
CA LEU A 201 10.56 10.65 1.06
C LEU A 201 11.98 11.20 1.16
N GLU A 202 12.15 12.51 1.26
CA GLU A 202 13.47 13.14 1.48
C GLU A 202 14.10 12.70 2.81
N ILE A 203 13.31 12.61 3.89
CA ILE A 203 13.81 12.13 5.20
C ILE A 203 14.24 10.65 5.15
N LEU A 204 13.57 9.85 4.31
CA LEU A 204 13.88 8.44 4.12
C LEU A 204 15.00 8.19 3.12
N GLU A 205 15.41 9.20 2.36
CA GLU A 205 16.51 9.11 1.42
C GLU A 205 17.80 8.76 2.18
N THR A 206 18.52 7.79 1.63
CA THR A 206 19.85 7.43 2.12
C THR A 206 20.89 7.89 1.10
N ASP A 207 21.87 8.64 1.59
CA ASP A 207 23.10 8.94 0.86
C ASP A 207 23.88 7.61 0.71
N ASP A 208 23.71 6.92 -0.41
CA ASP A 208 24.65 5.86 -0.81
C ASP A 208 26.08 6.43 -0.99
#